data_AF-A0A7S1ZWE1-F1
#
_entry.id   AF-A0A7S1ZWE1-F1
#
_cell.length_a   1.000
_cell.length_b   1.000
_cell.length_c   1.000
_cell.angle_alpha   90.00
_cell.angle_beta   90.00
_cell.angle_gamma   90.00
#
_symmetry.space_group_name_H-M   'P 1'
#
loop_
_entity.id
_entity.type
_entity.pdbx_description
1 polymer ?
#
loop_
_entity_poly.entity_id
_entity_poly.type
_entity_poly.pdbx_seq_one_letter_code
_entity_poly.pdbx_strand_id
1 'polypeptide(L)'
;REVEGFLGGRRESKRAYRDAPWWARMSLRLNALDKASATLGREGKDATAWLRSLPRKYDTPLHWSDDQLDACQYRHLNDAVENQRRRWRSAYDAISPDSVAYDEFVWGCETARSRCFSGPYSGTGAFDPKPYALTLFLVAGYVGTGLGTIEQAANGAALVLCGTVLKDFVLPKFLGSRKYVLCPYIDMANHVGTGGAQGEVAFEYFSDGYSLAVSGGRSVGAGEEVFISYGPRSNDQLLQYYGFSERANPHDVYVMPPL
;
A
#
# COMPACT_ATOMS: atom_id res chain seq x y z
N ARG A 1 -16.21 4.26 7.16
CA ARG A 1 -16.81 5.44 7.84
C ARG A 1 -16.16 6.75 7.39
N GLU A 2 -14.84 6.92 7.41
CA GLU A 2 -14.21 8.21 7.02
C GLU A 2 -14.41 8.63 5.55
N VAL A 3 -14.38 7.70 4.59
CA VAL A 3 -14.50 8.02 3.15
C VAL A 3 -15.96 8.23 2.71
N GLU A 4 -16.95 7.79 3.50
CA GLU A 4 -18.37 7.83 3.11
C GLU A 4 -18.94 9.24 3.00
N GLY A 5 -18.33 10.23 3.66
CA GLY A 5 -18.67 11.66 3.49
C GLY A 5 -18.09 12.30 2.23
N PHE A 6 -17.15 11.64 1.56
CA PHE A 6 -16.49 12.12 0.34
C PHE A 6 -17.03 11.47 -0.93
N LEU A 7 -17.66 10.30 -0.78
CA LEU A 7 -18.41 9.64 -1.83
C LEU A 7 -19.77 10.29 -1.91
N GLY A 8 -20.20 10.70 -3.11
CA GLY A 8 -21.54 11.26 -3.24
C GLY A 8 -22.61 10.32 -2.70
N GLY A 9 -23.71 10.89 -2.21
CA GLY A 9 -24.81 10.14 -1.60
C GLY A 9 -25.43 9.06 -2.52
N ARG A 10 -25.03 9.05 -3.79
CA ARG A 10 -25.43 8.10 -4.83
C ARG A 10 -24.88 6.69 -4.56
N ARG A 11 -25.77 5.70 -4.61
CA ARG A 11 -25.43 4.27 -4.49
C ARG A 11 -24.41 3.81 -5.54
N GLU A 12 -24.47 4.39 -6.73
CA GLU A 12 -23.56 4.11 -7.83
C GLU A 12 -22.12 4.54 -7.52
N SER A 13 -21.90 5.74 -6.99
CA SER A 13 -20.59 6.22 -6.55
C SER A 13 -19.95 5.32 -5.48
N LYS A 14 -20.75 4.83 -4.52
CA LYS A 14 -20.26 3.89 -3.50
C LYS A 14 -19.85 2.54 -4.08
N ARG A 15 -20.62 2.05 -5.07
CA ARG A 15 -20.28 0.82 -5.79
C ARG A 15 -19.01 1.02 -6.63
N ALA A 16 -18.94 2.09 -7.41
CA ALA A 16 -17.79 2.43 -8.23
C ALA A 16 -16.52 2.56 -7.38
N TYR A 17 -16.60 3.20 -6.20
CA TYR A 17 -15.49 3.26 -5.25
C TYR A 17 -15.03 1.87 -4.80
N ARG A 18 -15.97 0.99 -4.40
CA ARG A 18 -15.62 -0.36 -3.93
C ARG A 18 -14.93 -1.18 -5.02
N ASP A 19 -15.40 -1.03 -6.25
CA ASP A 19 -14.93 -1.77 -7.42
C ASP A 19 -13.69 -1.08 -8.07
N ALA A 20 -13.29 0.11 -7.58
CA ALA A 20 -12.16 0.87 -8.10
C ALA A 20 -10.80 0.25 -7.76
N PRO A 21 -9.77 0.52 -8.60
CA PRO A 21 -8.40 0.14 -8.30
C PRO A 21 -7.92 0.64 -6.94
N TRP A 22 -6.98 -0.09 -6.34
CA TRP A 22 -6.47 0.21 -4.99
C TRP A 22 -5.95 1.65 -4.86
N TRP A 23 -5.28 2.19 -5.89
CA TRP A 23 -4.71 3.54 -5.88
C TRP A 23 -5.79 4.63 -5.88
N ALA A 24 -6.91 4.41 -6.57
CA ALA A 24 -8.04 5.34 -6.57
C ALA A 24 -8.71 5.36 -5.20
N ARG A 25 -8.90 4.17 -4.61
CA ARG A 25 -9.45 4.03 -3.25
C ARG A 25 -8.55 4.68 -2.21
N MET A 26 -7.23 4.50 -2.32
CA MET A 26 -6.24 5.10 -1.44
C MET A 26 -6.19 6.62 -1.61
N SER A 27 -6.26 7.12 -2.84
CA SER A 27 -6.29 8.56 -3.14
C SER A 27 -7.43 9.28 -2.41
N LEU A 28 -8.66 8.75 -2.49
CA LEU A 28 -9.79 9.35 -1.78
C LEU A 28 -9.66 9.26 -0.26
N ARG A 29 -9.05 8.19 0.25
CA ARG A 29 -8.78 8.05 1.68
C ARG A 29 -7.73 9.04 2.18
N LEU A 30 -6.67 9.25 1.41
CA LEU A 30 -5.64 10.26 1.67
C LEU A 30 -6.25 11.66 1.69
N ASN A 31 -7.07 12.00 0.70
CA ASN A 31 -7.77 13.29 0.65
C ASN A 31 -8.72 13.48 1.84
N ALA A 32 -9.43 12.43 2.24
CA ALA A 32 -10.29 12.47 3.42
C ALA A 32 -9.48 12.75 4.69
N LEU A 33 -8.33 12.09 4.85
CA LEU A 33 -7.43 12.28 5.98
C LEU A 33 -6.78 13.67 5.98
N ASP A 34 -6.32 14.14 4.83
CA ASP A 34 -5.68 15.47 4.69
C ASP A 34 -6.65 16.59 5.05
N LYS A 35 -7.89 16.54 4.55
CA LYS A 35 -8.96 17.49 4.87
C LYS A 35 -9.39 17.43 6.33
N ALA A 36 -9.52 16.22 6.89
CA ALA A 36 -9.79 16.06 8.32
C ALA A 36 -8.65 16.65 9.17
N SER A 37 -7.39 16.44 8.78
CA SER A 37 -6.20 16.95 9.48
C SER A 37 -6.08 18.47 9.45
N ALA A 38 -6.66 19.13 8.43
CA ALA A 38 -6.72 20.58 8.34
C ALA A 38 -7.74 21.19 9.32
N THR A 39 -8.82 20.46 9.62
CA THR A 39 -9.88 20.91 10.54
C THR A 39 -9.61 20.60 12.01
N LEU A 40 -8.78 19.59 12.27
CA LEU A 40 -8.41 19.18 13.62
C LEU A 40 -7.15 19.96 14.01
N GLY A 41 -7.33 20.95 14.89
CA GLY A 41 -6.22 21.67 15.53
C GLY A 41 -5.22 20.74 16.23
N ARG A 42 -4.17 21.31 16.83
CA ARG A 42 -2.96 20.66 17.41
C ARG A 42 -3.18 19.56 18.47
N GLU A 43 -4.37 19.00 18.61
CA GLU A 43 -4.65 17.86 19.47
C GLU A 43 -4.48 16.54 18.70
N GLY A 44 -3.22 16.07 18.67
CA GLY A 44 -2.87 14.65 18.73
C GLY A 44 -3.66 13.63 17.92
N LYS A 45 -3.84 13.82 16.61
CA LYS A 45 -4.02 12.68 15.69
C LYS A 45 -2.69 12.35 15.03
N ASP A 46 -2.21 11.14 15.28
CA ASP A 46 -0.85 10.64 15.06
C ASP A 46 -0.33 10.80 13.61
N ALA A 47 -1.23 10.86 12.63
CA ALA A 47 -0.86 10.95 11.20
C ALA A 47 -0.72 12.38 10.65
N THR A 48 -1.13 13.42 11.39
CA THR A 48 -1.16 14.80 10.85
C THR A 48 0.23 15.34 10.51
N ALA A 49 1.25 15.03 11.32
CA ALA A 49 2.61 15.45 11.05
C ALA A 49 3.15 14.79 9.77
N TRP A 50 2.89 13.50 9.59
CA TRP A 50 3.23 12.76 8.38
C TRP A 50 2.49 13.29 7.15
N LEU A 51 1.17 13.55 7.23
CA LEU A 51 0.41 14.12 6.10
C LEU A 51 0.96 15.49 5.66
N ARG A 52 1.45 16.31 6.61
CA ARG A 52 2.08 17.59 6.31
C ARG A 52 3.48 17.44 5.70
N SER A 53 4.19 16.35 5.96
CA SER A 53 5.50 16.10 5.34
C SER A 53 5.41 15.53 3.93
N LEU A 54 4.23 15.09 3.49
CA LEU A 54 4.03 14.58 2.13
C LEU A 54 4.25 15.68 1.07
N PRO A 55 4.86 15.35 -0.08
CA PRO A 55 4.98 16.27 -1.22
C PRO A 55 3.60 16.75 -1.68
N ARG A 56 3.50 18.05 -1.96
CA ARG A 56 2.28 18.66 -2.53
C ARG A 56 2.30 18.76 -4.04
N LYS A 57 3.48 18.57 -4.64
CA LYS A 57 3.70 18.48 -6.08
C LYS A 57 4.67 17.34 -6.35
N TYR A 58 4.45 16.65 -7.44
CA TYR A 58 5.32 15.60 -7.96
C TYR A 58 5.85 16.04 -9.32
N ASP A 59 7.07 15.63 -9.65
CA ASP A 59 7.68 15.88 -10.95
C ASP A 59 7.70 14.59 -11.79
N THR A 60 6.54 13.93 -11.85
CA THR A 60 6.38 12.76 -12.73
C THR A 60 6.01 13.22 -14.15
N PRO A 61 6.31 12.41 -15.18
CA PRO A 61 5.89 12.66 -16.55
C PRO A 61 4.39 12.89 -16.74
N LEU A 62 3.55 12.53 -15.77
CA LEU A 62 2.12 12.83 -15.78
C LEU A 62 1.84 14.33 -16.00
N HIS A 63 2.70 15.19 -15.44
CA HIS A 63 2.56 16.65 -15.45
C HIS A 63 3.34 17.34 -16.57
N TRP A 64 4.11 16.59 -17.36
CA TRP A 64 4.92 17.14 -18.46
C TRP A 64 4.05 17.53 -19.64
N SER A 65 4.44 18.58 -20.38
CA SER A 65 3.81 18.90 -21.66
C SER A 65 4.10 17.82 -22.71
N ASP A 66 3.31 17.80 -23.77
CA ASP A 66 3.54 16.85 -24.87
C ASP A 66 4.91 17.11 -25.54
N ASP A 67 5.34 18.38 -25.64
CA ASP A 67 6.69 18.74 -26.12
C ASP A 67 7.81 18.17 -25.20
N GLN A 68 7.62 18.17 -23.89
CA GLN A 68 8.59 17.60 -22.94
C GLN A 68 8.66 16.07 -23.07
N LEU A 69 7.52 15.41 -23.27
CA LEU A 69 7.47 13.96 -23.52
C LEU A 69 8.10 13.60 -24.86
N ASP A 70 7.79 14.34 -25.92
CA ASP A 70 8.36 14.13 -27.26
C ASP A 70 9.87 14.40 -27.28
N ALA A 71 10.36 15.33 -26.47
CA ALA A 71 11.79 15.58 -26.29
C ALA A 71 12.56 14.38 -25.71
N CYS A 72 11.89 13.47 -24.99
CA CYS A 72 12.50 12.20 -24.56
C CYS A 72 12.76 11.23 -25.71
N GLN A 73 12.15 11.46 -26.89
CA GLN A 73 12.28 10.62 -28.08
C GLN A 73 11.95 9.13 -27.81
N TYR A 74 11.06 8.87 -26.85
CA TYR A 74 10.73 7.52 -26.41
C TYR A 74 9.23 7.32 -26.33
N ARG A 75 8.65 6.91 -27.47
CA ARG A 75 7.20 6.75 -27.66
C ARG A 75 6.52 5.87 -26.60
N HIS A 76 7.22 4.84 -26.11
CA HIS A 76 6.67 3.96 -25.08
C HIS A 76 6.31 4.72 -23.80
N LEU A 77 7.14 5.68 -23.37
CA LEU A 77 6.84 6.54 -22.22
C LEU A 77 5.62 7.42 -22.51
N ASN A 78 5.54 8.01 -23.71
CA ASN A 78 4.40 8.86 -24.11
C ASN A 78 3.09 8.08 -24.04
N ASP A 79 3.06 6.88 -24.63
CA ASP A 79 1.89 5.99 -24.61
C ASP A 79 1.53 5.57 -23.17
N ALA A 80 2.53 5.31 -22.33
CA ALA A 80 2.33 4.93 -20.92
C ALA A 80 1.75 6.08 -20.09
N VAL A 81 2.23 7.31 -20.30
CA VAL A 81 1.74 8.53 -19.62
C VAL A 81 0.31 8.85 -20.08
N GLU A 82 0.03 8.78 -21.38
CA GLU A 82 -1.32 9.02 -21.89
C GLU A 82 -2.31 7.98 -21.33
N ASN A 83 -1.92 6.71 -21.30
CA ASN A 83 -2.73 5.65 -20.69
C ASN A 83 -2.97 5.91 -19.20
N GLN A 84 -1.97 6.39 -18.46
CA GLN A 84 -2.14 6.78 -17.05
C GLN A 84 -3.14 7.92 -16.91
N ARG A 85 -3.00 9.01 -17.69
CA ARG A 85 -3.93 10.14 -17.70
C ARG A 85 -5.37 9.68 -17.94
N ARG A 86 -5.60 8.86 -18.98
CA ARG A 86 -6.93 8.31 -19.30
C ARG A 86 -7.49 7.43 -18.18
N ARG A 87 -6.68 6.50 -17.64
CA ARG A 87 -7.13 5.56 -16.60
C ARG A 87 -7.50 6.28 -15.31
N TRP A 88 -6.74 7.30 -14.93
CA TRP A 88 -7.00 8.06 -13.70
C TRP A 88 -8.23 8.95 -13.85
N ARG A 89 -8.36 9.63 -15.00
CA ARG A 89 -9.58 10.39 -15.35
C ARG A 89 -10.82 9.52 -15.33
N SER A 90 -10.79 8.38 -16.01
CA SER A 90 -11.90 7.43 -16.06
C SER A 90 -12.30 6.90 -14.68
N ALA A 91 -11.32 6.56 -13.83
CA ALA A 91 -11.61 6.13 -12.46
C ALA A 91 -12.24 7.26 -11.62
N TYR A 92 -11.74 8.49 -11.74
CA TYR A 92 -12.32 9.64 -11.06
C TYR A 92 -13.76 9.88 -11.50
N ASP A 93 -14.03 9.87 -12.81
CA ASP A 93 -15.36 10.13 -13.37
C ASP A 93 -16.36 9.05 -12.98
N ALA A 94 -15.93 7.77 -12.98
CA ALA A 94 -16.76 6.65 -12.55
C ALA A 94 -17.15 6.74 -11.07
N ILE A 95 -16.22 7.18 -10.21
CA ILE A 95 -16.51 7.38 -8.78
C ILE A 95 -17.34 8.64 -8.56
N SER A 96 -17.03 9.71 -9.31
CA SER A 96 -17.61 11.05 -9.21
C SER A 96 -17.64 11.54 -7.75
N PRO A 97 -16.48 11.73 -7.09
CA PRO A 97 -16.43 12.20 -5.71
C PRO A 97 -16.96 13.64 -5.59
N ASP A 98 -17.72 13.94 -4.54
CA ASP A 98 -18.41 15.25 -4.40
C ASP A 98 -17.46 16.36 -3.91
N SER A 99 -16.50 16.00 -3.07
CA SER A 99 -15.67 16.95 -2.32
C SER A 99 -14.17 16.82 -2.58
N VAL A 100 -13.78 16.12 -3.66
CA VAL A 100 -12.38 15.96 -4.08
C VAL A 100 -12.26 16.39 -5.54
N ALA A 101 -11.51 17.45 -5.81
CA ALA A 101 -11.21 17.89 -7.17
C ALA A 101 -10.30 16.89 -7.89
N TYR A 102 -10.24 16.96 -9.22
CA TYR A 102 -9.42 16.01 -9.98
C TYR A 102 -7.93 16.10 -9.63
N ASP A 103 -7.39 17.31 -9.47
CA ASP A 103 -5.97 17.49 -9.12
C ASP A 103 -5.63 16.94 -7.72
N GLU A 104 -6.57 17.09 -6.78
CA GLU A 104 -6.47 16.48 -5.44
C GLU A 104 -6.49 14.94 -5.53
N PHE A 105 -7.34 14.39 -6.41
CA PHE A 105 -7.37 12.96 -6.68
C PHE A 105 -6.07 12.47 -7.33
N VAL A 106 -5.50 13.22 -8.27
CA VAL A 106 -4.20 12.95 -8.91
C VAL A 106 -3.10 12.94 -7.85
N TRP A 107 -3.03 13.96 -6.99
CA TRP A 107 -2.08 14.00 -5.86
C TRP A 107 -2.18 12.76 -4.97
N GLY A 108 -3.38 12.34 -4.61
CA GLY A 108 -3.59 11.14 -3.79
C GLY A 108 -3.18 9.86 -4.52
N CYS A 109 -3.33 9.80 -5.85
CA CYS A 109 -2.89 8.67 -6.65
C CYS A 109 -1.37 8.60 -6.75
N GLU A 110 -0.68 9.72 -6.98
CA GLU A 110 0.79 9.80 -7.00
C GLU A 110 1.39 9.45 -5.64
N THR A 111 0.80 9.98 -4.56
CA THR A 111 1.19 9.63 -3.18
C THR A 111 1.03 8.13 -2.93
N ALA A 112 -0.12 7.55 -3.30
CA ALA A 112 -0.33 6.13 -3.15
C ALA A 112 0.65 5.29 -4.00
N ARG A 113 0.92 5.70 -5.23
CA ARG A 113 1.79 4.96 -6.17
C ARG A 113 3.26 5.00 -5.79
N SER A 114 3.74 6.14 -5.27
CA SER A 114 5.14 6.35 -4.90
C SER A 114 5.49 5.84 -3.51
N ARG A 115 4.52 5.77 -2.58
CA ARG A 115 4.79 5.49 -1.15
C ARG A 115 4.17 4.21 -0.60
N CYS A 116 3.25 3.56 -1.33
CA CYS A 116 2.64 2.32 -0.83
C CYS A 116 3.59 1.13 -0.91
N PHE A 117 3.65 0.39 0.19
CA PHE A 117 4.20 -0.96 0.24
C PHE A 117 3.15 -1.96 -0.20
N SER A 118 3.57 -3.02 -0.90
CA SER A 118 2.69 -4.12 -1.28
C SER A 118 3.24 -5.46 -0.82
N GLY A 119 2.38 -6.33 -0.30
CA GLY A 119 2.80 -7.65 0.15
C GLY A 119 1.63 -8.60 0.40
N PRO A 120 1.90 -9.89 0.65
CA PRO A 120 0.90 -10.93 0.89
C PRO A 120 0.26 -10.83 2.30
N TYR A 121 0.19 -9.63 2.87
CA TYR A 121 -0.25 -9.43 4.25
C TYR A 121 -1.74 -9.76 4.43
N SER A 122 -2.09 -10.43 5.52
CA SER A 122 -3.46 -10.85 5.81
C SER A 122 -4.34 -9.72 6.35
N GLY A 123 -3.78 -8.56 6.77
CA GLY A 123 -4.51 -7.35 7.20
C GLY A 123 -5.47 -7.53 8.38
N THR A 124 -5.50 -8.71 8.96
CA THR A 124 -5.99 -8.98 10.29
C THR A 124 -4.78 -8.89 11.19
N GLY A 125 -4.88 -8.12 12.27
CA GLY A 125 -3.77 -7.99 13.20
C GLY A 125 -3.27 -9.37 13.64
N ALA A 126 -1.99 -9.51 13.93
CA ALA A 126 -1.46 -10.81 14.32
C ALA A 126 -2.26 -11.38 15.48
N PHE A 127 -2.81 -12.58 15.25
CA PHE A 127 -3.83 -13.21 16.11
C PHE A 127 -5.10 -12.40 16.29
N ASP A 128 -6.10 -12.60 15.41
CA ASP A 128 -7.50 -12.28 15.76
C ASP A 128 -7.89 -13.13 16.99
N PRO A 129 -8.16 -12.54 18.18
CA PRO A 129 -8.42 -13.31 19.39
C PRO A 129 -9.77 -14.04 19.34
N LYS A 130 -10.70 -13.61 18.47
CA LYS A 130 -12.07 -14.13 18.41
C LYS A 130 -12.14 -15.64 18.14
N PRO A 131 -11.47 -16.20 17.11
CA PRO A 131 -11.47 -17.65 16.88
C PRO A 131 -10.93 -18.41 18.09
N TYR A 132 -9.90 -17.91 18.78
CA TYR A 132 -9.33 -18.58 19.95
C TYR A 132 -10.23 -18.50 21.18
N ALA A 133 -10.83 -17.34 21.44
CA ALA A 133 -11.79 -17.16 22.53
C ALA A 133 -13.03 -18.04 22.33
N LEU A 134 -13.56 -18.10 21.10
CA LEU A 134 -14.65 -19.00 20.76
C LEU A 134 -14.24 -20.46 20.93
N THR A 135 -13.04 -20.84 20.49
CA THR A 135 -12.52 -22.21 20.66
C THR A 135 -12.40 -22.58 22.13
N LEU A 136 -11.87 -21.68 22.96
CA LEU A 136 -11.72 -21.91 24.40
C LEU A 136 -13.09 -22.07 25.08
N PHE A 137 -14.06 -21.23 24.70
CA PHE A 137 -15.45 -21.35 25.15
C PHE A 137 -16.06 -22.71 24.76
N LEU A 138 -15.89 -23.13 23.51
CA LEU A 138 -16.40 -24.41 23.02
C LEU A 138 -15.73 -25.62 23.69
N VAL A 139 -14.41 -25.58 23.91
CA VAL A 139 -13.66 -26.60 24.65
C VAL A 139 -14.15 -26.70 26.09
N ALA A 140 -14.28 -25.58 26.78
CA ALA A 140 -14.78 -25.54 28.15
C ALA A 140 -16.20 -26.09 28.26
N GLY A 141 -17.08 -25.72 27.33
CA GLY A 141 -18.44 -26.25 27.25
C GLY A 141 -18.47 -27.75 26.95
N TYR A 142 -17.71 -28.22 25.96
CA TYR A 142 -17.68 -29.62 25.53
C TYR A 142 -17.18 -30.56 26.63
N VAL A 143 -16.09 -30.19 27.31
CA VAL A 143 -15.54 -30.97 28.42
C VAL A 143 -16.39 -30.81 29.68
N GLY A 144 -16.79 -29.59 30.03
CA GLY A 144 -17.53 -29.28 31.26
C GLY A 144 -18.95 -29.86 31.31
N THR A 145 -19.55 -30.13 30.15
CA THR A 145 -20.87 -30.80 30.05
C THR A 145 -20.76 -32.32 29.87
N GLY A 146 -19.54 -32.88 29.77
CA GLY A 146 -19.34 -34.31 29.56
C GLY A 146 -19.70 -34.81 28.17
N LEU A 147 -19.78 -33.93 27.16
CA LEU A 147 -20.09 -34.31 25.77
C LEU A 147 -18.96 -35.07 25.07
N GLY A 148 -17.74 -35.03 25.61
CA GLY A 148 -16.61 -35.82 25.14
C GLY A 148 -15.35 -35.62 25.97
N THR A 149 -14.23 -36.15 25.48
CA THR A 149 -12.98 -36.18 26.24
C THR A 149 -12.12 -34.95 26.01
N ILE A 150 -11.15 -34.75 26.90
CA ILE A 150 -10.19 -33.64 26.79
C ILE A 150 -9.32 -33.79 25.55
N GLU A 151 -9.01 -35.02 25.12
CA GLU A 151 -8.26 -35.32 23.91
C GLU A 151 -9.03 -34.91 22.65
N GLN A 152 -10.34 -35.18 22.60
CA GLN A 152 -11.19 -34.76 21.48
C GLN A 152 -11.26 -33.23 21.39
N ALA A 153 -11.42 -32.56 22.54
CA ALA A 153 -11.43 -31.11 22.62
C ALA A 153 -10.08 -30.50 22.19
N ALA A 154 -8.96 -31.11 22.63
CA ALA A 154 -7.61 -30.69 22.26
C ALA A 154 -7.35 -30.84 20.75
N ASN A 155 -7.81 -31.92 20.13
CA ASN A 155 -7.70 -32.10 18.67
C ASN A 155 -8.50 -31.03 17.90
N GLY A 156 -9.69 -30.69 18.37
CA GLY A 156 -10.48 -29.60 17.78
C GLY A 156 -9.79 -28.24 17.92
N ALA A 157 -9.23 -27.94 19.09
CA ALA A 157 -8.46 -26.72 19.33
C ALA A 157 -7.19 -26.65 18.47
N ALA A 158 -6.47 -27.76 18.33
CA ALA A 158 -5.32 -27.87 17.46
C ALA A 158 -5.68 -27.60 15.99
N LEU A 159 -6.82 -28.10 15.52
CA LEU A 159 -7.31 -27.83 14.16
C LEU A 159 -7.57 -26.33 13.92
N VAL A 160 -8.15 -25.62 14.89
CA VAL A 160 -8.38 -24.17 14.77
C VAL A 160 -7.05 -23.41 14.74
N LEU A 161 -6.09 -23.78 15.58
CA LEU A 161 -4.76 -23.17 15.58
C LEU A 161 -4.06 -23.38 14.23
N CYS A 162 -3.98 -24.63 13.76
CA CYS A 162 -3.38 -24.97 12.46
C CYS A 162 -4.11 -24.29 11.30
N GLY A 163 -5.44 -24.26 11.32
CA GLY A 163 -6.26 -23.61 10.31
C GLY A 163 -6.03 -22.10 10.25
N THR A 164 -5.82 -21.45 11.40
CA THR A 164 -5.54 -20.02 11.45
C THR A 164 -4.15 -19.70 10.90
N VAL A 165 -3.13 -20.50 11.25
CA VAL A 165 -1.78 -20.37 10.66
C VAL A 165 -1.82 -20.57 9.15
N LEU A 166 -2.54 -21.60 8.67
CA LEU A 166 -2.69 -21.86 7.23
C LEU A 166 -3.36 -20.68 6.52
N LYS A 167 -4.46 -20.16 7.09
CA LYS A 167 -5.21 -19.03 6.54
C LYS A 167 -4.35 -17.75 6.48
N ASP A 168 -3.53 -17.49 7.48
CA ASP A 168 -2.82 -16.21 7.59
C ASP A 168 -1.48 -16.20 6.86
N PHE A 169 -0.79 -17.34 6.78
CA PHE A 169 0.56 -17.40 6.18
C PHE A 169 0.63 -18.11 4.83
N VAL A 170 -0.23 -19.10 4.60
CA VAL A 170 -0.13 -19.99 3.45
C VAL A 170 -1.10 -19.54 2.35
N LEU A 171 -2.37 -19.40 2.69
CA LEU A 171 -3.42 -19.05 1.71
C LEU A 171 -3.16 -17.72 0.96
N PRO A 172 -2.69 -16.62 1.59
CA PRO A 172 -2.47 -15.36 0.88
C PRO A 172 -1.34 -15.46 -0.16
N LYS A 173 -0.31 -16.26 0.12
CA LYS A 173 0.80 -16.52 -0.79
C LYS A 173 0.34 -17.33 -2.00
N PHE A 174 -0.48 -18.36 -1.79
CA PHE A 174 -1.01 -19.19 -2.88
C PHE A 174 -2.04 -18.46 -3.75
N LEU A 175 -2.91 -17.63 -3.16
CA LEU A 175 -3.94 -16.90 -3.90
C LEU A 175 -3.41 -15.61 -4.56
N GLY A 176 -2.12 -15.28 -4.41
CA GLY A 176 -1.52 -14.08 -5.00
C GLY A 176 -2.16 -12.76 -4.53
N SER A 177 -2.86 -12.77 -3.40
CA SER A 177 -3.59 -11.61 -2.90
C SER A 177 -2.59 -10.59 -2.36
N ARG A 178 -2.57 -9.39 -2.97
CA ARG A 178 -1.72 -8.28 -2.52
C ARG A 178 -2.53 -7.26 -1.76
N LYS A 179 -2.01 -6.86 -0.60
CA LYS A 179 -2.47 -5.66 0.10
C LYS A 179 -1.52 -4.50 -0.16
N TYR A 180 -2.07 -3.30 -0.10
CA TYR A 180 -1.33 -2.05 -0.29
C TYR A 180 -1.52 -1.21 0.97
N VAL A 181 -0.40 -0.76 1.53
CA VAL A 181 -0.38 -0.02 2.79
C VAL A 181 0.55 1.19 2.66
N LEU A 182 0.20 2.27 3.35
CA LEU A 182 1.12 3.37 3.61
C LEU A 182 1.66 3.19 5.02
N CYS A 183 2.98 3.29 5.15
CA CYS A 183 3.69 3.13 6.41
C CYS A 183 4.34 4.48 6.73
N PRO A 184 3.65 5.38 7.48
CA PRO A 184 4.24 6.64 7.90
C PRO A 184 5.65 6.45 8.47
N TYR A 185 6.55 7.38 8.14
CA TYR A 185 7.99 7.37 8.45
C TYR A 185 8.80 6.37 7.61
N ILE A 186 8.37 5.12 7.49
CA ILE A 186 9.07 4.11 6.66
C ILE A 186 9.01 4.50 5.18
N ASP A 187 7.90 5.09 4.73
CA ASP A 187 7.69 5.57 3.36
C ASP A 187 8.54 6.80 2.98
N MET A 188 9.35 7.32 3.90
CA MET A 188 10.30 8.40 3.65
C MET A 188 11.67 7.90 3.20
N ALA A 189 11.96 6.61 3.34
CA ALA A 189 13.24 6.04 2.91
C ALA A 189 13.33 6.01 1.38
N ASN A 190 14.42 6.55 0.85
CA ASN A 190 14.67 6.61 -0.58
C ASN A 190 15.07 5.25 -1.16
N HIS A 191 14.87 5.13 -2.47
CA HIS A 191 15.29 3.95 -3.22
C HIS A 191 16.80 3.96 -3.45
N VAL A 192 17.38 2.76 -3.42
CA VAL A 192 18.60 2.47 -4.16
C VAL A 192 18.49 1.10 -4.82
N GLY A 193 19.11 0.97 -5.99
CA GLY A 193 19.21 -0.26 -6.76
C GLY A 193 19.91 -1.41 -6.04
N THR A 194 20.00 -2.54 -6.75
CA THR A 194 20.41 -3.83 -6.20
C THR A 194 21.83 -3.78 -5.63
N GLY A 195 21.96 -4.15 -4.35
CA GLY A 195 23.24 -4.18 -3.63
C GLY A 195 23.51 -2.96 -2.74
N GLY A 196 22.81 -1.84 -2.96
CA GLY A 196 22.95 -0.61 -2.16
C GLY A 196 22.02 -0.54 -0.94
N ALA A 197 20.85 -1.19 -0.98
CA ALA A 197 19.84 -1.00 0.05
C ALA A 197 20.28 -1.64 1.37
N GLN A 198 20.44 -0.83 2.42
CA GLN A 198 20.80 -1.30 3.76
C GLN A 198 19.55 -1.64 4.58
N GLY A 199 18.47 -0.89 4.37
CA GLY A 199 17.20 -1.04 5.08
C GLY A 199 16.32 -2.14 4.49
N GLU A 200 15.82 -2.99 5.38
CA GLU A 200 14.83 -4.01 5.10
C GLU A 200 13.50 -3.62 5.76
N VAL A 201 12.45 -3.54 4.95
CA VAL A 201 11.08 -3.31 5.44
C VAL A 201 10.39 -4.67 5.59
N ALA A 202 10.00 -4.99 6.82
CA ALA A 202 9.28 -6.21 7.13
C ALA A 202 7.96 -5.90 7.84
N PHE A 203 7.01 -6.83 7.71
CA PHE A 203 5.86 -6.86 8.60
C PHE A 203 6.18 -7.80 9.76
N GLU A 204 6.33 -7.24 10.95
CA GLU A 204 6.57 -7.97 12.19
C GLU A 204 5.26 -8.55 12.70
N TYR A 205 5.08 -9.87 12.49
CA TYR A 205 3.85 -10.55 12.86
C TYR A 205 3.54 -10.33 14.35
N PHE A 206 4.38 -10.74 15.28
CA PHE A 206 4.05 -10.66 16.71
C PHE A 206 3.85 -9.25 17.27
N SER A 207 4.39 -8.22 16.60
CA SER A 207 4.24 -6.82 16.99
C SER A 207 3.09 -6.11 16.27
N ASP A 208 2.42 -6.81 15.33
CA ASP A 208 1.39 -6.27 14.45
C ASP A 208 1.76 -4.94 13.78
N GLY A 209 3.00 -4.84 13.29
CA GLY A 209 3.57 -3.57 12.83
C GLY A 209 4.59 -3.73 11.72
N TYR A 210 4.79 -2.67 10.95
CA TYR A 210 5.89 -2.63 9.99
C TYR A 210 7.17 -2.14 10.69
N SER A 211 8.28 -2.79 10.39
CA SER A 211 9.62 -2.41 10.84
C SER A 211 10.46 -1.99 9.64
N LEU A 212 11.39 -1.07 9.87
CA LEU A 212 12.52 -0.78 8.99
C LEU A 212 13.78 -1.05 9.81
N ALA A 213 14.56 -2.06 9.41
CA ALA A 213 15.77 -2.45 10.12
C ALA A 213 16.96 -2.53 9.16
N VAL A 214 18.16 -2.26 9.67
CA VAL A 214 19.40 -2.54 8.94
C VAL A 214 19.78 -3.99 9.21
N SER A 215 19.80 -4.81 8.17
CA SER A 215 20.04 -6.26 8.26
C SER A 215 21.32 -6.67 7.54
N GLY A 216 21.82 -7.88 7.82
CA GLY A 216 22.89 -8.51 7.04
C GLY A 216 24.31 -7.97 7.31
N GLY A 217 24.60 -7.54 8.55
CA GLY A 217 25.92 -7.06 8.95
C GLY A 217 26.30 -5.70 8.36
N ARG A 218 25.35 -5.01 7.74
CA ARG A 218 25.51 -3.64 7.26
C ARG A 218 25.42 -2.67 8.44
N SER A 219 26.11 -1.55 8.33
CA SER A 219 26.04 -0.44 9.27
C SER A 219 25.71 0.84 8.50
N VAL A 220 24.98 1.73 9.13
CA VAL A 220 24.73 3.09 8.63
C VAL A 220 25.37 4.06 9.61
N GLY A 221 26.31 4.87 9.12
CA GLY A 221 27.02 5.87 9.91
C GLY A 221 26.12 7.00 10.37
N ALA A 222 26.55 7.73 11.41
CA ALA A 222 25.84 8.93 11.84
C ALA A 222 25.83 9.98 10.71
N GLY A 223 24.64 10.43 10.32
CA GLY A 223 24.45 11.36 9.20
C GLY A 223 24.38 10.71 7.82
N GLU A 224 24.54 9.39 7.70
CA GLU A 224 24.29 8.67 6.46
C GLU A 224 22.80 8.35 6.27
N GLU A 225 22.38 8.31 5.02
CA GLU A 225 21.01 7.99 4.65
C GLU A 225 20.76 6.47 4.65
N VAL A 226 19.60 6.06 5.18
CA VAL A 226 19.13 4.68 5.11
C VAL A 226 18.30 4.51 3.84
N PHE A 227 18.79 3.69 2.91
CA PHE A 227 18.05 3.38 1.68
C PHE A 227 17.32 2.03 1.76
N ILE A 228 16.21 1.94 1.05
CA ILE A 228 15.46 0.69 0.84
C ILE A 228 15.38 0.34 -0.65
N SER A 229 15.00 -0.89 -0.96
CA SER A 229 14.66 -1.28 -2.34
C SER A 229 13.16 -1.13 -2.58
N TYR A 230 12.77 -0.45 -3.66
CA TYR A 230 11.38 -0.38 -4.15
C TYR A 230 10.99 -1.62 -4.99
N GLY A 231 11.88 -2.62 -5.01
CA GLY A 231 11.80 -3.82 -5.84
C GLY A 231 12.50 -3.66 -7.20
N PRO A 232 12.42 -4.68 -8.07
CA PRO A 232 13.01 -4.63 -9.40
C PRO A 232 12.17 -3.73 -10.32
N ARG A 233 12.58 -2.47 -10.45
CA ARG A 233 11.91 -1.44 -11.25
C ARG A 233 12.79 -1.00 -12.41
N SER A 234 12.24 -0.89 -13.61
CA SER A 234 12.93 -0.24 -14.72
C SER A 234 12.93 1.28 -14.56
N ASN A 235 13.80 1.98 -15.30
CA ASN A 235 13.82 3.45 -15.25
C ASN A 235 12.51 4.05 -15.78
N ASP A 236 11.82 3.39 -16.72
CA ASP A 236 10.46 3.78 -17.14
C ASP A 236 9.49 3.81 -15.95
N GLN A 237 9.52 2.77 -15.10
CA GLN A 237 8.65 2.68 -13.92
C GLN A 237 9.04 3.67 -12.83
N LEU A 238 10.34 3.84 -12.58
CA LEU A 238 10.86 4.79 -11.60
C LEU A 238 10.48 6.21 -12.00
N LEU A 239 10.69 6.58 -13.27
CA LEU A 239 10.37 7.92 -13.75
C LEU A 239 8.86 8.17 -13.72
N GLN A 240 8.06 7.24 -14.26
CA GLN A 240 6.62 7.39 -14.36
C GLN A 240 5.91 7.50 -13.00
N TYR A 241 6.36 6.78 -11.97
CA TYR A 241 5.64 6.69 -10.70
C TYR A 241 6.36 7.30 -9.50
N TYR A 242 7.65 7.59 -9.62
CA TYR A 242 8.46 8.13 -8.53
C TYR A 242 9.19 9.43 -8.91
N GLY A 243 9.25 9.78 -10.19
CA GLY A 243 9.84 11.05 -10.66
C GLY A 243 11.37 11.06 -10.68
N PHE A 244 12.03 9.89 -10.74
CA PHE A 244 13.48 9.79 -10.89
C PHE A 244 13.88 8.57 -11.72
N SER A 245 15.14 8.52 -12.15
CA SER A 245 15.75 7.36 -12.81
C SER A 245 17.09 7.06 -12.16
N GLU A 246 17.51 5.80 -12.16
CA GLU A 246 18.81 5.37 -11.63
C GLU A 246 19.86 5.17 -12.73
N ARG A 247 21.10 5.55 -12.42
CA ARG A 247 22.24 5.24 -13.27
C ARG A 247 22.60 3.76 -13.13
N ALA A 248 22.87 3.09 -14.24
CA ALA A 248 23.25 1.67 -14.28
C ALA A 248 22.24 0.75 -13.55
N ASN A 249 20.95 1.04 -13.69
CA ASN A 249 19.88 0.23 -13.11
C ASN A 249 19.90 -1.19 -13.69
N PRO A 250 20.17 -2.25 -12.89
CA PRO A 250 20.24 -3.62 -13.38
C PRO A 250 18.88 -4.20 -13.82
N HIS A 251 17.79 -3.51 -13.47
CA HIS A 251 16.43 -3.86 -13.85
C HIS A 251 15.89 -2.99 -14.99
N ASP A 252 16.75 -2.17 -15.59
CA ASP A 252 16.32 -1.33 -16.71
C ASP A 252 15.95 -2.18 -17.93
N VAL A 253 14.98 -1.68 -18.68
CA VAL A 253 14.49 -2.33 -19.90
C VAL A 253 14.23 -1.27 -20.95
N TYR A 254 14.46 -1.63 -22.21
CA TYR A 254 14.08 -0.81 -23.34
C TYR A 254 12.99 -1.52 -24.14
N VAL A 255 11.83 -0.88 -24.30
CA VAL A 255 10.72 -1.44 -25.08
C VAL A 255 10.84 -0.97 -26.52
N MET A 256 11.11 -1.91 -27.42
CA MET A 256 11.12 -1.62 -28.85
C MET A 256 9.69 -1.36 -29.37
N PRO A 257 9.49 -0.35 -30.23
CA PRO A 257 8.22 -0.17 -30.91
C PRO A 257 7.89 -1.39 -31.78
N PRO A 258 6.59 -1.67 -32.01
CA PRO A 258 6.19 -2.71 -32.96
C PRO A 258 6.76 -2.39 -34.35
N LEU A 259 7.20 -3.45 -35.04
CA LEU A 259 7.70 -3.42 -36.42
C LEU A 259 6.56 -3.13 -37.41
#